data_AF-A0A928LI05-F1
#
_entry.id   AF-A0A928LI05-F1
#
_cell.length_a   1.000
_cell.length_b   1.000
_cell.length_c   1.000
_cell.angle_alpha   90.00
_cell.angle_beta   90.00
_cell.angle_gamma   90.00
#
_symmetry.space_group_name_H-M   'P 1'
#
loop_
_entity.id
_entity.type
_entity.pdbx_description
1 polymer ?
#
loop_
_entity_poly.entity_id
_entity_poly.type
_entity_poly.pdbx_seq_one_letter_code
_entity_poly.pdbx_strand_id
1 'polypeptide(L)'
;MYGCDFSLKKFIIFLSLSFLLTSLSVGCNDKKEGKKKNTNKPESSAVEASQEVTEADKSAAAPLISKPELVIPHNVKPAQGSYVVDNAKLLSDEEISKCNDYAEWIYENYLINICIATCDELGELSPYDYAKNIYTQQYGSLGSGMVILINNATNNDLIYKQGRCENIDKTAEDISMLSATKMIVEYNSYGSAIIELIKLAETLPKCVCDNSGVFTPEDINSLEELCGDKNISILATKNSSEKSDEEICGDYFKRRFADSDTSDNTLIFLNTATDKFTVVTDLTKDYENQIQSCNKLAAAKNYTEACKSMITFFVE
;
A
#
# COMPACT_ATOMS: atom_id res chain seq x y z
N MET A 1 -21.46 -28.11 -33.14
CA MET A 1 -22.29 -27.19 -32.35
C MET A 1 -21.93 -27.37 -30.90
N TYR A 2 -21.02 -26.55 -30.38
CA TYR A 2 -20.73 -26.46 -28.95
C TYR A 2 -20.87 -24.99 -28.58
N GLY A 3 -21.70 -24.73 -27.58
CA GLY A 3 -22.13 -23.40 -27.18
C GLY A 3 -21.03 -22.63 -26.48
N CYS A 4 -20.85 -21.38 -26.92
CA CYS A 4 -20.20 -20.34 -26.14
C CYS A 4 -21.17 -19.89 -25.04
N ASP A 5 -20.87 -20.19 -23.78
CA ASP A 5 -21.37 -19.39 -22.66
C ASP A 5 -20.35 -18.28 -22.38
N PHE A 6 -20.54 -17.15 -23.03
CA PHE A 6 -19.83 -15.90 -22.74
C PHE A 6 -20.62 -15.17 -21.65
N SER A 7 -20.16 -15.24 -20.39
CA SER A 7 -20.75 -14.44 -19.30
C SER A 7 -20.28 -12.99 -19.42
N LEU A 8 -20.97 -12.22 -20.24
CA LEU A 8 -20.84 -10.78 -20.41
C LEU A 8 -21.37 -10.06 -19.15
N LYS A 9 -20.53 -9.83 -18.14
CA LYS A 9 -20.92 -9.19 -16.87
C LYS A 9 -20.29 -7.82 -16.57
N LYS A 10 -19.57 -7.21 -17.50
CA LYS A 10 -19.02 -5.85 -17.32
C LYS A 10 -19.88 -4.83 -18.10
N PHE A 11 -20.95 -4.36 -17.48
CA PHE A 11 -21.69 -3.16 -17.91
C PHE A 11 -21.41 -2.02 -16.92
N ILE A 12 -20.85 -0.93 -17.43
CA ILE A 12 -20.38 0.24 -16.69
C ILE A 12 -21.57 1.11 -16.28
N ILE A 13 -21.64 1.48 -15.00
CA ILE A 13 -22.43 2.62 -14.49
C ILE A 13 -21.49 3.49 -13.69
N PHE A 14 -21.26 4.74 -14.13
CA PHE A 14 -21.37 5.98 -13.34
C PHE A 14 -20.79 7.17 -14.11
N LEU A 15 -21.63 8.16 -14.40
CA LEU A 15 -21.21 9.56 -14.50
C LEU A 15 -22.37 10.45 -14.03
N SER A 16 -22.34 10.87 -12.77
CA SER A 16 -23.20 11.96 -12.27
C SER A 16 -22.31 13.07 -11.73
N LEU A 17 -21.90 13.98 -12.62
CA LEU A 17 -21.24 15.23 -12.27
C LEU A 17 -22.32 16.28 -12.01
N SER A 18 -22.71 16.51 -10.77
CA SER A 18 -23.56 17.65 -10.39
C SER A 18 -22.68 18.85 -10.04
N PHE A 19 -22.50 19.73 -11.02
CA PHE A 19 -22.03 21.10 -10.79
C PHE A 19 -23.12 21.89 -10.06
N LEU A 20 -22.90 22.27 -8.81
CA LEU A 20 -23.68 23.29 -8.12
C LEU A 20 -22.95 24.63 -8.24
N LEU A 21 -23.39 25.43 -9.22
CA LEU A 21 -23.08 26.85 -9.32
C LEU A 21 -23.73 27.61 -8.16
N THR A 22 -22.90 28.33 -7.41
CA THR A 22 -23.32 29.32 -6.42
C THR A 22 -23.94 30.53 -7.11
N SER A 23 -25.13 30.93 -6.68
CA SER A 23 -25.65 32.27 -6.91
C SER A 23 -26.04 32.90 -5.58
N LEU A 24 -25.42 34.04 -5.29
CA LEU A 24 -25.73 34.93 -4.19
C LEU A 24 -27.05 35.64 -4.46
N SER A 25 -27.91 35.73 -3.44
CA SER A 25 -28.74 36.91 -3.25
C SER A 25 -29.02 37.13 -1.75
N VAL A 26 -29.11 38.42 -1.44
CA VAL A 26 -29.11 39.11 -0.14
C VAL A 26 -30.52 39.14 0.47
N GLY A 27 -30.66 39.15 1.80
CA GLY A 27 -31.80 39.85 2.44
C GLY A 27 -32.30 39.35 3.81
N CYS A 28 -31.86 40.05 4.86
CA CYS A 28 -32.56 40.46 6.11
C CYS A 28 -33.39 39.50 7.00
N ASN A 29 -32.95 39.45 8.27
CA ASN A 29 -33.67 39.40 9.56
C ASN A 29 -35.17 39.03 9.63
N ASP A 30 -35.51 38.10 10.54
CA ASP A 30 -36.13 38.48 11.82
C ASP A 30 -36.13 37.34 12.86
N LYS A 31 -36.04 37.73 14.13
CA LYS A 31 -36.21 36.87 15.33
C LYS A 31 -37.69 36.51 15.52
N LYS A 32 -37.97 35.31 16.05
CA LYS A 32 -38.73 35.14 17.31
C LYS A 32 -38.74 33.68 17.82
N GLU A 33 -38.74 33.62 19.14
CA GLU A 33 -38.76 32.45 20.03
C GLU A 33 -40.01 31.58 19.88
N GLY A 34 -39.89 30.29 20.24
CA GLY A 34 -41.03 29.39 20.45
C GLY A 34 -40.61 28.11 21.15
N LYS A 35 -40.81 28.07 22.46
CA LYS A 35 -40.40 27.05 23.43
C LYS A 35 -41.26 25.77 23.37
N LYS A 36 -40.63 24.67 23.82
CA LYS A 36 -41.13 23.57 24.69
C LYS A 36 -41.62 22.24 24.08
N LYS A 37 -40.92 21.17 24.53
CA LYS A 37 -41.38 19.98 25.31
C LYS A 37 -42.56 19.17 24.71
N ASN A 38 -42.58 17.85 24.72
CA ASN A 38 -41.96 16.87 25.63
C ASN A 38 -42.20 15.45 25.06
N THR A 39 -41.26 14.55 25.31
CA THR A 39 -41.45 13.16 25.80
C THR A 39 -42.75 12.40 25.50
N ASN A 40 -42.63 11.21 24.90
CA ASN A 40 -42.58 9.93 25.64
C ASN A 40 -42.51 8.70 24.71
N LYS A 41 -41.58 7.81 25.04
CA LYS A 41 -41.55 6.35 24.77
C LYS A 41 -42.16 5.67 26.04
N PRO A 42 -42.19 4.33 26.21
CA PRO A 42 -42.65 3.18 25.41
C PRO A 42 -43.83 2.44 26.10
N GLU A 43 -44.39 1.41 25.46
CA GLU A 43 -44.90 0.17 26.09
C GLU A 43 -45.17 -0.83 24.94
N SER A 44 -44.45 -1.96 24.81
CA SER A 44 -44.48 -3.22 25.56
C SER A 44 -45.79 -4.00 25.44
N SER A 45 -45.74 -5.16 24.78
CA SER A 45 -46.51 -6.35 25.16
C SER A 45 -45.90 -7.60 24.53
N ALA A 46 -45.36 -8.48 25.36
CA ALA A 46 -45.19 -9.91 25.08
C ALA A 46 -46.49 -10.65 25.43
N VAL A 47 -46.73 -11.83 24.85
CA VAL A 47 -46.89 -13.14 25.55
C VAL A 47 -47.23 -14.25 24.53
N GLU A 48 -46.69 -15.42 24.87
CA GLU A 48 -46.64 -16.77 24.28
C GLU A 48 -47.97 -17.43 23.86
N ALA A 49 -47.87 -18.45 23.00
CA ALA A 49 -48.32 -19.82 23.30
C ALA A 49 -47.79 -20.84 22.26
N SER A 50 -47.22 -21.93 22.78
CA SER A 50 -46.57 -23.04 22.08
C SER A 50 -47.57 -24.01 21.42
N GLN A 51 -47.16 -24.67 20.33
CA GLN A 51 -47.50 -26.07 20.09
C GLN A 51 -46.47 -26.76 19.18
N GLU A 52 -46.04 -27.92 19.66
CA GLU A 52 -45.02 -28.82 19.16
C GLU A 52 -45.64 -29.82 18.18
N VAL A 53 -45.06 -29.98 16.98
CA VAL A 53 -45.17 -31.21 16.19
C VAL A 53 -43.81 -31.49 15.57
N THR A 54 -43.26 -32.62 15.98
CA THR A 54 -42.09 -33.31 15.48
C THR A 54 -42.25 -33.71 14.01
N GLU A 55 -41.24 -33.47 13.18
CA GLU A 55 -40.85 -34.41 12.13
C GLU A 55 -39.39 -34.13 11.71
N ALA A 56 -38.57 -35.17 11.85
CA ALA A 56 -37.19 -35.18 11.43
C ALA A 56 -37.13 -35.48 9.93
N ASP A 57 -36.50 -34.61 9.14
CA ASP A 57 -35.81 -35.07 7.93
C ASP A 57 -34.62 -34.20 7.58
N LYS A 58 -33.65 -34.87 6.97
CA LYS A 58 -32.23 -34.57 6.78
C LYS A 58 -31.96 -33.17 6.23
N SER A 59 -31.16 -32.40 6.95
CA SER A 59 -30.38 -31.30 6.38
C SER A 59 -28.90 -31.65 6.50
N ALA A 60 -28.29 -31.91 5.35
CA ALA A 60 -26.85 -32.10 5.23
C ALA A 60 -26.15 -30.84 5.75
N ALA A 61 -25.39 -30.98 6.83
CA ALA A 61 -24.50 -29.95 7.31
C ALA A 61 -23.52 -29.61 6.18
N ALA A 62 -23.59 -28.38 5.67
CA ALA A 62 -22.57 -27.84 4.78
C ALA A 62 -21.23 -27.93 5.51
N PRO A 63 -20.14 -28.40 4.87
CA PRO A 63 -18.86 -28.47 5.53
C PRO A 63 -18.41 -27.04 5.87
N LEU A 64 -18.20 -26.80 7.16
CA LEU A 64 -17.49 -25.61 7.66
C LEU A 64 -16.14 -25.56 6.96
N ILE A 65 -15.99 -24.65 6.00
CA ILE A 65 -14.68 -24.29 5.45
C ILE A 65 -13.95 -23.60 6.61
N SER A 66 -13.07 -24.34 7.27
CA SER A 66 -12.23 -23.84 8.35
C SER A 66 -11.38 -22.67 7.82
N LYS A 67 -11.53 -21.50 8.45
CA LYS A 67 -10.61 -20.37 8.35
C LYS A 67 -9.16 -20.88 8.42
N PRO A 68 -8.29 -20.59 7.43
CA PRO A 68 -6.89 -21.02 7.51
C PRO A 68 -6.25 -20.47 8.78
N GLU A 69 -5.66 -21.36 9.57
CA GLU A 69 -4.98 -21.02 10.82
C GLU A 69 -3.65 -20.34 10.52
N LEU A 70 -3.43 -19.23 11.21
CA LEU A 70 -2.40 -18.23 10.98
C LEU A 70 -1.06 -18.69 11.58
N VAL A 71 -0.05 -18.94 10.74
CA VAL A 71 1.35 -19.10 11.20
C VAL A 71 2.10 -17.81 10.86
N ILE A 72 2.53 -17.06 11.88
CA ILE A 72 3.34 -15.85 11.73
C ILE A 72 4.82 -16.23 11.79
N PRO A 73 5.56 -16.32 10.67
CA PRO A 73 7.02 -16.37 10.74
C PRO A 73 7.54 -15.00 11.19
N HIS A 74 8.12 -14.96 12.38
CA HIS A 74 8.95 -13.85 12.87
C HIS A 74 10.26 -13.78 12.09
N ASN A 75 10.20 -13.39 10.82
CA ASN A 75 11.31 -12.81 10.05
C ASN A 75 10.74 -12.34 8.70
N VAL A 76 10.33 -11.07 8.58
CA VAL A 76 9.77 -10.55 7.32
C VAL A 76 10.92 -10.28 6.33
N LYS A 77 11.48 -11.35 5.77
CA LYS A 77 11.69 -11.38 4.33
C LYS A 77 10.32 -11.68 3.72
N PRO A 78 9.89 -11.01 2.64
CA PRO A 78 8.94 -11.65 1.73
C PRO A 78 9.49 -13.06 1.47
N ALA A 79 8.68 -14.10 1.56
CA ALA A 79 9.13 -15.39 1.08
C ALA A 79 9.54 -15.17 -0.38
N GLN A 80 10.85 -15.24 -0.67
CA GLN A 80 11.35 -15.05 -2.03
C GLN A 80 10.53 -15.95 -2.96
N GLY A 81 9.92 -15.36 -3.98
CA GLY A 81 9.10 -16.06 -4.97
C GLY A 81 7.62 -16.29 -4.63
N SER A 82 7.04 -15.71 -3.57
CA SER A 82 5.59 -15.84 -3.31
C SER A 82 4.93 -14.48 -3.05
N TYR A 83 4.73 -13.73 -4.13
CA TYR A 83 4.05 -12.43 -4.14
C TYR A 83 2.60 -12.53 -4.64
N VAL A 84 2.24 -13.66 -5.26
CA VAL A 84 0.94 -13.90 -5.90
C VAL A 84 0.09 -14.89 -5.09
N VAL A 85 -1.15 -14.48 -4.80
CA VAL A 85 -2.24 -15.29 -4.21
C VAL A 85 -3.37 -15.39 -5.24
N ASP A 86 -3.29 -16.37 -6.15
CA ASP A 86 -4.24 -16.53 -7.27
C ASP A 86 -5.41 -17.47 -6.90
N ASN A 87 -6.28 -17.05 -5.97
CA ASN A 87 -7.39 -17.90 -5.51
C ASN A 87 -8.46 -18.11 -6.59
N ALA A 88 -8.64 -17.15 -7.51
CA ALA A 88 -9.57 -17.26 -8.63
C ALA A 88 -9.00 -18.03 -9.83
N LYS A 89 -7.73 -18.46 -9.77
CA LYS A 89 -7.05 -19.24 -10.83
C LYS A 89 -7.10 -18.54 -12.19
N LEU A 90 -6.87 -17.23 -12.18
CA LEU A 90 -6.92 -16.38 -13.37
C LEU A 90 -5.58 -16.34 -14.11
N LEU A 91 -4.49 -16.76 -13.46
CA LEU A 91 -3.14 -16.68 -13.98
C LEU A 91 -2.62 -18.08 -14.32
N SER A 92 -1.92 -18.16 -15.44
CA SER A 92 -1.08 -19.31 -15.76
C SER A 92 0.21 -19.31 -14.90
N ASP A 93 0.87 -20.47 -14.77
CA ASP A 93 2.14 -20.59 -14.05
C ASP A 93 3.22 -19.62 -14.61
N GLU A 94 3.22 -19.39 -15.92
CA GLU A 94 4.12 -18.43 -16.57
C GLU A 94 3.82 -16.98 -16.16
N GLU A 95 2.53 -16.61 -16.09
CA GLU A 95 2.12 -15.27 -15.63
C GLU A 95 2.42 -15.07 -14.15
N ILE A 96 2.21 -16.09 -13.31
CA ILE A 96 2.58 -16.07 -11.89
C ILE A 96 4.08 -15.84 -11.74
N SER A 97 4.91 -16.57 -12.50
CA SER A 97 6.37 -16.38 -12.49
C SER A 97 6.75 -14.95 -12.86
N LYS A 98 6.23 -14.43 -13.98
CA LYS A 98 6.52 -13.05 -14.41
C LYS A 98 6.10 -12.00 -13.38
N CYS A 99 4.94 -12.20 -12.75
CA CYS A 99 4.45 -11.33 -11.69
C CYS A 99 5.36 -11.36 -10.47
N ASN A 100 5.82 -12.55 -10.05
CA ASN A 100 6.74 -12.70 -8.94
C ASN A 100 8.10 -12.05 -9.24
N ASP A 101 8.69 -12.32 -10.41
CA ASP A 101 9.97 -11.77 -10.83
C ASP A 101 9.92 -10.23 -10.84
N TYR A 102 8.82 -9.66 -11.34
CA TYR A 102 8.69 -8.21 -11.41
C TYR A 102 8.38 -7.59 -10.05
N ALA A 103 7.58 -8.24 -9.19
CA ALA A 103 7.37 -7.82 -7.81
C ALA A 103 8.69 -7.81 -7.00
N GLU A 104 9.54 -8.82 -7.20
CA GLU A 104 10.87 -8.90 -6.59
C GLU A 104 11.78 -7.76 -7.08
N TRP A 105 11.83 -7.52 -8.39
CA TRP A 105 12.60 -6.41 -8.96
C TRP A 105 12.17 -5.04 -8.41
N ILE A 106 10.86 -4.82 -8.25
CA ILE A 106 10.33 -3.59 -7.62
C ILE A 106 10.79 -3.48 -6.17
N TYR A 107 10.76 -4.57 -5.40
CA TYR A 107 11.23 -4.57 -4.04
C TYR A 107 12.74 -4.25 -3.95
N GLU A 108 13.56 -4.86 -4.80
CA GLU A 108 15.02 -4.63 -4.82
C GLU A 108 15.37 -3.19 -5.20
N ASN A 109 14.66 -2.61 -6.18
CA ASN A 109 15.00 -1.30 -6.73
C ASN A 109 14.36 -0.14 -5.96
N TYR A 110 13.14 -0.32 -5.44
CA TYR A 110 12.34 0.75 -4.85
C TYR A 110 12.02 0.53 -3.37
N LEU A 111 12.35 -0.65 -2.80
CA LEU A 111 11.95 -1.07 -1.44
C LEU A 111 10.44 -1.00 -1.22
N ILE A 112 9.68 -1.37 -2.25
CA ILE A 112 8.22 -1.41 -2.24
C ILE A 112 7.78 -2.87 -2.21
N ASN A 113 7.01 -3.23 -1.18
CA ASN A 113 6.39 -4.55 -1.10
C ASN A 113 5.21 -4.65 -2.07
N ILE A 114 5.24 -5.61 -2.99
CA ILE A 114 4.15 -5.89 -3.92
C ILE A 114 3.50 -7.22 -3.55
N CYS A 115 2.17 -7.22 -3.40
CA CYS A 115 1.39 -8.46 -3.37
C CYS A 115 0.27 -8.39 -4.40
N ILE A 116 -0.04 -9.54 -4.99
CA ILE A 116 -1.04 -9.69 -6.04
C ILE A 116 -2.05 -10.70 -5.53
N ALA A 117 -3.32 -10.36 -5.62
CA ALA A 117 -4.40 -11.22 -5.18
C ALA A 117 -5.49 -11.28 -6.24
N THR A 118 -5.93 -12.49 -6.54
CA THR A 118 -7.16 -12.72 -7.32
C THR A 118 -8.18 -13.42 -6.45
N CYS A 119 -9.45 -13.07 -6.57
CA CYS A 119 -10.50 -13.70 -5.78
C CYS A 119 -11.86 -13.68 -6.47
N ASP A 120 -12.64 -14.74 -6.23
CA ASP A 120 -14.06 -14.84 -6.60
C ASP A 120 -14.99 -14.46 -5.45
N GLU A 121 -14.48 -14.46 -4.22
CA GLU A 121 -15.23 -14.17 -3.00
C GLU A 121 -14.38 -13.34 -2.02
N LEU A 122 -15.03 -12.38 -1.35
CA LEU A 122 -14.40 -11.53 -0.32
C LEU A 122 -14.89 -11.85 1.10
N GLY A 123 -15.86 -12.76 1.23
CA GLY A 123 -16.62 -12.94 2.47
C GLY A 123 -17.42 -11.67 2.83
N GLU A 124 -17.37 -11.27 4.10
CA GLU A 124 -18.04 -10.06 4.60
C GLU A 124 -17.17 -8.79 4.48
N LEU A 125 -15.97 -8.89 3.92
CA LEU A 125 -15.04 -7.77 3.82
C LEU A 125 -15.35 -6.90 2.61
N SER A 126 -15.08 -5.59 2.75
CA SER A 126 -14.97 -4.72 1.59
C SER A 126 -13.73 -5.12 0.75
N PRO A 127 -13.69 -4.83 -0.56
CA PRO A 127 -12.50 -5.05 -1.38
C PRO A 127 -11.23 -4.43 -0.77
N TYR A 128 -11.34 -3.23 -0.20
CA TYR A 128 -10.23 -2.52 0.42
C TYR A 128 -9.72 -3.25 1.68
N ASP A 129 -10.63 -3.66 2.57
CA ASP A 129 -10.26 -4.37 3.80
C ASP A 129 -9.69 -5.75 3.49
N TYR A 130 -10.18 -6.42 2.45
CA TYR A 130 -9.63 -7.67 1.97
C TYR A 130 -8.18 -7.49 1.49
N ALA A 131 -7.91 -6.52 0.61
CA ALA A 131 -6.56 -6.22 0.14
C ALA A 131 -5.60 -5.81 1.29
N LYS A 132 -6.08 -4.97 2.21
CA LYS A 132 -5.33 -4.58 3.41
C LYS A 132 -4.99 -5.78 4.30
N ASN A 133 -5.93 -6.71 4.47
CA ASN A 133 -5.71 -7.93 5.24
C ASN A 133 -4.66 -8.83 4.58
N ILE A 134 -4.66 -8.94 3.24
CA ILE A 134 -3.61 -9.65 2.51
C ILE A 134 -2.24 -9.00 2.75
N TYR A 135 -2.14 -7.68 2.61
CA TYR A 135 -0.89 -6.97 2.90
C TYR A 135 -0.40 -7.23 4.33
N THR A 136 -1.32 -7.19 5.29
CA THR A 136 -1.03 -7.41 6.71
C THR A 136 -0.58 -8.84 6.99
N GLN A 137 -1.20 -9.83 6.36
CA GLN A 137 -0.80 -11.24 6.49
C GLN A 137 0.60 -11.48 5.94
N GLN A 138 0.92 -10.89 4.79
CA GLN A 138 2.20 -11.10 4.11
C GLN A 138 3.35 -10.31 4.75
N TYR A 139 3.09 -9.07 5.20
CA TYR A 139 4.15 -8.12 5.60
C TYR A 139 3.99 -7.55 7.01
N GLY A 140 2.98 -7.97 7.77
CA GLY A 140 2.73 -7.47 9.13
C GLY A 140 2.36 -5.99 9.18
N SER A 141 1.83 -5.42 8.09
CA SER A 141 1.57 -3.98 7.92
C SER A 141 2.84 -3.11 8.03
N LEU A 142 4.02 -3.67 7.77
CA LEU A 142 5.29 -2.92 7.80
C LEU A 142 5.71 -2.48 6.39
N GLY A 143 6.46 -1.38 6.33
CA GLY A 143 7.03 -0.86 5.09
C GLY A 143 6.03 -0.19 4.15
N SER A 144 6.58 0.35 3.06
CA SER A 144 5.78 0.86 1.95
C SER A 144 5.42 -0.28 1.01
N GLY A 145 4.22 -0.26 0.45
CA GLY A 145 3.78 -1.32 -0.43
C GLY A 145 2.39 -1.13 -1.02
N MET A 146 2.04 -2.02 -1.92
CA MET A 146 0.73 -2.06 -2.57
C MET A 146 0.24 -3.49 -2.79
N VAL A 147 -1.09 -3.65 -2.77
CA VAL A 147 -1.75 -4.90 -3.17
C VAL A 147 -2.59 -4.64 -4.40
N ILE A 148 -2.33 -5.40 -5.46
CA ILE A 148 -3.15 -5.42 -6.67
C ILE A 148 -4.20 -6.50 -6.46
N LEU A 149 -5.46 -6.07 -6.34
CA LEU A 149 -6.60 -6.96 -6.15
C LEU A 149 -7.42 -7.03 -7.44
N ILE A 150 -7.45 -8.20 -8.06
CA ILE A 150 -8.42 -8.55 -9.10
C ILE A 150 -9.60 -9.27 -8.42
N ASN A 151 -10.78 -8.68 -8.49
CA ASN A 151 -11.91 -9.03 -7.64
C ASN A 151 -13.18 -9.27 -8.47
N ASN A 152 -13.46 -10.56 -8.71
CA ASN A 152 -14.64 -11.01 -9.44
C ASN A 152 -15.91 -10.96 -8.59
N ALA A 153 -15.80 -10.93 -7.25
CA ALA A 153 -16.95 -10.92 -6.34
C ALA A 153 -17.82 -9.67 -6.54
N THR A 154 -17.18 -8.50 -6.63
CA THR A 154 -17.88 -7.22 -6.85
C THR A 154 -17.56 -6.58 -8.19
N ASN A 155 -16.68 -7.18 -9.00
CA ASN A 155 -16.13 -6.58 -10.23
C ASN A 155 -15.49 -5.20 -10.01
N ASN A 156 -14.92 -5.00 -8.81
CA ASN A 156 -14.22 -3.79 -8.43
C ASN A 156 -12.78 -4.15 -8.10
N ASP A 157 -11.96 -4.15 -9.15
CA ASP A 157 -10.51 -4.29 -9.04
C ASP A 157 -9.95 -3.04 -8.37
N LEU A 158 -8.93 -3.17 -7.53
CA LEU A 158 -8.34 -2.03 -6.85
C LEU A 158 -6.86 -2.21 -6.53
N ILE A 159 -6.25 -1.09 -6.17
CA ILE A 159 -4.91 -1.04 -5.63
C ILE A 159 -5.00 -0.55 -4.18
N TYR A 160 -4.69 -1.43 -3.23
CA TYR A 160 -4.42 -0.99 -1.86
C TYR A 160 -3.00 -0.40 -1.83
N LYS A 161 -2.83 0.73 -1.14
CA LYS A 161 -1.55 1.44 -1.05
C LYS A 161 -1.26 1.72 0.41
N GLN A 162 0.01 1.61 0.79
CA GLN A 162 0.48 1.89 2.14
C GLN A 162 1.85 2.57 2.10
N GLY A 163 2.07 3.52 3.02
CA GLY A 163 3.31 4.26 3.12
C GLY A 163 3.51 5.12 1.88
N ARG A 164 4.72 5.15 1.30
CA ARG A 164 4.99 6.02 0.16
C ARG A 164 4.16 5.70 -1.08
N CYS A 165 3.60 4.49 -1.19
CA CYS A 165 2.71 4.14 -2.30
C CYS A 165 1.44 5.00 -2.30
N GLU A 166 1.06 5.61 -1.17
CA GLU A 166 -0.03 6.59 -1.11
C GLU A 166 0.23 7.81 -2.00
N ASN A 167 1.50 8.12 -2.29
CA ASN A 167 1.91 9.23 -3.14
C ASN A 167 1.85 8.94 -4.64
N ILE A 168 1.43 7.74 -5.06
CA ILE A 168 1.17 7.46 -6.48
C ILE A 168 0.08 8.43 -6.98
N ASP A 169 0.39 9.14 -8.06
CA ASP A 169 -0.52 10.12 -8.66
C ASP A 169 -1.84 9.45 -9.07
N LYS A 170 -2.96 10.08 -8.68
CA LYS A 170 -4.30 9.52 -8.90
C LYS A 170 -4.63 9.43 -10.39
N THR A 171 -4.16 10.37 -11.20
CA THR A 171 -4.41 10.37 -12.66
C THR A 171 -3.67 9.22 -13.32
N ALA A 172 -2.40 9.02 -12.98
CA ALA A 172 -1.62 7.87 -13.45
C ALA A 172 -2.28 6.55 -13.02
N GLU A 173 -2.72 6.45 -11.78
CA GLU A 173 -3.46 5.29 -11.28
C GLU A 173 -4.75 5.04 -12.09
N ASP A 174 -5.58 6.06 -12.32
CA ASP A 174 -6.83 5.92 -13.09
C ASP A 174 -6.58 5.47 -14.53
N ILE A 175 -5.52 6.01 -15.16
CA ILE A 175 -5.11 5.61 -16.52
C ILE A 175 -4.67 4.15 -16.53
N SER A 176 -3.83 3.72 -15.59
CA SER A 176 -3.37 2.34 -15.48
C SER A 176 -4.51 1.37 -15.17
N MET A 177 -5.46 1.75 -14.30
CA MET A 177 -6.66 0.95 -14.01
C MET A 177 -7.56 0.77 -15.24
N LEU A 178 -7.74 1.83 -16.05
CA LEU A 178 -8.47 1.73 -17.31
C LEU A 178 -7.74 0.83 -18.32
N SER A 179 -6.42 0.97 -18.43
CA SER A 179 -5.56 0.16 -19.29
C SER A 179 -5.64 -1.32 -18.91
N ALA A 180 -5.47 -1.64 -17.62
CA ALA A 180 -5.59 -2.99 -17.07
C ALA A 180 -6.98 -3.58 -17.30
N THR A 181 -8.04 -2.79 -17.06
CA THR A 181 -9.42 -3.22 -17.34
C THR A 181 -9.60 -3.59 -18.80
N LYS A 182 -9.08 -2.78 -19.73
CA LYS A 182 -9.14 -3.08 -21.16
C LYS A 182 -8.41 -4.37 -21.50
N MET A 183 -7.22 -4.60 -20.95
CA MET A 183 -6.45 -5.84 -21.16
C MET A 183 -7.22 -7.09 -20.71
N ILE A 184 -7.88 -7.01 -19.56
CA ILE A 184 -8.70 -8.11 -19.04
C ILE A 184 -9.92 -8.34 -19.92
N VAL A 185 -10.66 -7.28 -20.27
CA VAL A 185 -11.96 -7.41 -20.96
C VAL A 185 -11.80 -7.77 -22.43
N GLU A 186 -10.86 -7.14 -23.14
CA GLU A 186 -10.70 -7.34 -24.59
C GLU A 186 -9.84 -8.56 -24.92
N TYR A 187 -8.81 -8.82 -24.11
CA TYR A 187 -7.77 -9.80 -24.45
C TYR A 187 -7.68 -10.96 -23.45
N ASN A 188 -8.47 -10.96 -22.37
CA ASN A 188 -8.39 -11.93 -21.27
C ASN A 188 -6.96 -12.06 -20.72
N SER A 189 -6.23 -10.95 -20.65
CA SER A 189 -4.82 -10.92 -20.29
C SER A 189 -4.62 -10.38 -18.87
N TYR A 190 -4.82 -11.25 -17.88
CA TYR A 190 -4.71 -10.89 -16.46
C TYR A 190 -3.27 -10.60 -16.05
N GLY A 191 -2.30 -11.42 -16.49
CA GLY A 191 -0.89 -11.19 -16.16
C GLY A 191 -0.39 -9.82 -16.64
N SER A 192 -0.68 -9.46 -17.91
CA SER A 192 -0.29 -8.14 -18.44
C SER A 192 -1.01 -6.99 -17.74
N ALA A 193 -2.28 -7.15 -17.40
CA ALA A 193 -3.03 -6.15 -16.64
C ALA A 193 -2.41 -5.91 -15.26
N ILE A 194 -2.03 -6.98 -14.54
CA ILE A 194 -1.37 -6.88 -13.23
C ILE A 194 -0.01 -6.18 -13.37
N ILE A 195 0.82 -6.57 -14.32
CA ILE A 195 2.12 -5.94 -14.57
C ILE A 195 1.96 -4.44 -14.84
N GLU A 196 0.94 -4.04 -15.61
CA GLU A 196 0.63 -2.62 -15.87
C GLU A 196 0.34 -1.84 -14.58
N LEU A 197 -0.31 -2.46 -13.60
CA LEU A 197 -0.58 -1.84 -12.31
C LEU A 197 0.67 -1.82 -11.41
N ILE A 198 1.53 -2.85 -11.47
CA ILE A 198 2.80 -2.89 -10.71
C ILE A 198 3.72 -1.74 -11.14
N LYS A 199 3.75 -1.41 -12.44
CA LYS A 199 4.56 -0.30 -12.99
C LYS A 199 4.32 1.05 -12.32
N LEU A 200 3.16 1.27 -11.70
CA LEU A 200 2.90 2.49 -10.93
C LEU A 200 3.94 2.69 -9.82
N ALA A 201 4.50 1.62 -9.26
CA ALA A 201 5.56 1.70 -8.27
C ALA A 201 6.85 2.33 -8.83
N GLU A 202 7.11 2.23 -10.14
CA GLU A 202 8.29 2.86 -10.77
C GLU A 202 8.21 4.38 -10.82
N THR A 203 7.02 4.95 -10.64
CA THR A 203 6.83 6.41 -10.58
C THR A 203 7.29 7.02 -9.26
N LEU A 204 7.56 6.17 -8.26
CA LEU A 204 7.98 6.61 -6.94
C LEU A 204 9.50 6.82 -6.88
N PRO A 205 9.98 7.67 -5.97
CA PRO A 205 11.41 7.92 -5.80
C PRO A 205 12.19 6.65 -5.46
N LYS A 206 13.35 6.46 -6.10
CA LYS A 206 14.17 5.25 -5.99
C LYS A 206 15.11 5.32 -4.79
N CYS A 207 15.77 6.46 -4.59
CA CYS A 207 16.78 6.65 -3.55
C CYS A 207 16.15 7.14 -2.25
N VAL A 208 15.11 7.96 -2.33
CA VAL A 208 14.49 8.67 -1.21
C VAL A 208 13.26 7.95 -0.70
N CYS A 209 13.40 7.38 0.49
CA CYS A 209 12.37 6.64 1.20
C CYS A 209 11.78 7.51 2.32
N ASP A 210 10.81 8.40 2.01
CA ASP A 210 10.16 9.23 3.04
C ASP A 210 8.86 8.60 3.57
N ASN A 211 8.99 7.80 4.61
CA ASN A 211 7.85 7.24 5.33
C ASN A 211 7.27 8.22 6.37
N SER A 212 7.95 9.33 6.64
CA SER A 212 7.55 10.33 7.64
C SER A 212 6.79 11.52 7.07
N GLY A 213 6.83 11.72 5.75
CA GLY A 213 6.19 12.84 5.06
C GLY A 213 6.84 14.19 5.42
N VAL A 214 8.16 14.21 5.63
CA VAL A 214 8.91 15.42 5.99
C VAL A 214 9.44 16.19 4.79
N PHE A 215 9.49 15.57 3.61
CA PHE A 215 9.97 16.20 2.38
C PHE A 215 8.80 16.60 1.46
N THR A 216 8.93 17.75 0.82
CA THR A 216 8.03 18.11 -0.29
C THR A 216 8.43 17.36 -1.57
N PRO A 217 7.59 17.35 -2.62
CA PRO A 217 7.97 16.82 -3.92
C PRO A 217 9.24 17.47 -4.50
N GLU A 218 9.44 18.77 -4.31
CA GLU A 218 10.65 19.48 -4.75
C GLU A 218 11.88 19.03 -3.97
N ASP A 219 11.75 18.84 -2.65
CA ASP A 219 12.83 18.30 -1.81
C ASP A 219 13.24 16.91 -2.30
N ILE A 220 12.27 16.01 -2.47
CA ILE A 220 12.48 14.63 -2.96
C ILE A 220 13.20 14.66 -4.31
N ASN A 221 12.72 15.44 -5.28
CA ASN A 221 13.36 15.55 -6.59
C ASN A 221 14.81 16.04 -6.47
N SER A 222 15.07 17.06 -5.65
CA SER A 222 16.43 17.58 -5.45
C SER A 222 17.37 16.56 -4.80
N LEU A 223 16.84 15.70 -3.92
CA LEU A 223 17.60 14.65 -3.25
C LEU A 223 17.87 13.47 -4.21
N GLU A 224 16.89 13.06 -5.02
CA GLU A 224 17.07 12.07 -6.08
C GLU A 224 18.12 12.51 -7.11
N GLU A 225 18.06 13.77 -7.55
CA GLU A 225 19.06 14.34 -8.46
C GLU A 225 20.48 14.31 -7.88
N LEU A 226 20.63 14.58 -6.57
CA LEU A 226 21.92 14.51 -5.89
C LEU A 226 22.44 13.08 -5.71
N CYS A 227 21.55 12.12 -5.47
CA CYS A 227 21.93 10.71 -5.45
C CYS A 227 22.36 10.25 -6.86
N GLY A 228 21.64 10.67 -7.90
CA GLY A 228 21.91 10.25 -9.28
C GLY A 228 21.98 8.73 -9.42
N ASP A 229 23.00 8.24 -10.14
CA ASP A 229 23.25 6.79 -10.30
C ASP A 229 24.12 6.19 -9.17
N LYS A 230 24.36 6.92 -8.08
CA LYS A 230 25.19 6.43 -6.97
C LYS A 230 24.42 5.46 -6.10
N ASN A 231 25.14 4.55 -5.45
CA ASN A 231 24.58 3.59 -4.48
C ASN A 231 24.31 4.24 -3.12
N ILE A 232 23.55 5.34 -3.13
CA ILE A 232 23.15 6.08 -1.92
C ILE A 232 21.63 6.00 -1.81
N SER A 233 21.11 5.62 -0.65
CA SER A 233 19.69 5.68 -0.35
C SER A 233 19.44 6.38 0.97
N ILE A 234 18.31 7.06 1.07
CA ILE A 234 17.86 7.80 2.25
C ILE A 234 16.61 7.13 2.77
N LEU A 235 16.54 6.83 4.06
CA LEU A 235 15.33 6.39 4.75
C LEU A 235 14.96 7.41 5.83
N ALA A 236 13.95 8.23 5.55
CA ALA A 236 13.34 9.12 6.53
C ALA A 236 12.10 8.43 7.11
N THR A 237 12.13 8.17 8.41
CA THR A 237 11.02 7.49 9.08
C THR A 237 10.92 7.95 10.53
N LYS A 238 9.80 7.62 11.16
CA LYS A 238 9.61 7.76 12.60
C LYS A 238 9.84 6.41 13.25
N ASN A 239 11.03 6.17 13.81
CA ASN A 239 11.25 4.93 14.55
C ASN A 239 10.57 5.02 15.92
N SER A 240 9.54 4.21 16.12
CA SER A 240 8.87 3.99 17.40
C SER A 240 8.84 2.52 17.79
N SER A 241 9.71 1.71 17.18
CA SER A 241 9.83 0.27 17.45
C SER A 241 10.79 0.00 18.60
N GLU A 242 10.89 -1.27 19.00
CA GLU A 242 11.87 -1.72 20.01
C GLU A 242 13.30 -1.81 19.44
N LYS A 243 13.46 -1.85 18.10
CA LYS A 243 14.77 -1.91 17.44
C LYS A 243 15.47 -0.55 17.46
N SER A 244 16.79 -0.58 17.61
CA SER A 244 17.61 0.64 17.51
C SER A 244 17.64 1.17 16.07
N ASP A 245 18.00 2.45 15.91
CA ASP A 245 18.15 3.08 14.60
C ASP A 245 19.26 2.39 13.78
N GLU A 246 20.32 1.91 14.43
CA GLU A 246 21.42 1.13 13.81
C GLU A 246 20.94 -0.23 13.32
N GLU A 247 20.13 -0.95 14.11
CA GLU A 247 19.58 -2.24 13.71
C GLU A 247 18.65 -2.08 12.50
N ILE A 248 17.77 -1.08 12.51
CA ILE A 248 16.88 -0.79 11.38
C ILE A 248 17.67 -0.38 10.15
N CYS A 249 18.61 0.56 10.29
CA CYS A 249 19.45 1.03 9.19
C CYS A 249 20.25 -0.14 8.59
N GLY A 250 20.87 -0.98 9.43
CA GLY A 250 21.59 -2.17 8.97
C GLY A 250 20.71 -3.20 8.26
N ASP A 251 19.50 -3.44 8.76
CA ASP A 251 18.53 -4.34 8.12
C ASP A 251 18.11 -3.82 6.74
N TYR A 252 17.85 -2.51 6.61
CA TYR A 252 17.51 -1.89 5.33
C TYR A 252 18.69 -1.85 4.36
N PHE A 253 19.90 -1.59 4.84
CA PHE A 253 21.12 -1.56 4.03
C PHE A 253 21.34 -2.91 3.35
N LYS A 254 21.29 -4.00 4.13
CA LYS A 254 21.44 -5.38 3.63
C LYS A 254 20.37 -5.75 2.61
N ARG A 255 19.15 -5.20 2.71
CA ARG A 255 18.06 -5.45 1.76
C ARG A 255 18.24 -4.66 0.48
N ARG A 256 18.53 -3.36 0.59
CA ARG A 256 18.64 -2.45 -0.55
C ARG A 256 19.82 -2.77 -1.47
N PHE A 257 20.88 -3.33 -0.89
CA PHE A 257 22.15 -3.61 -1.56
C PHE A 257 22.52 -5.09 -1.49
N ALA A 258 21.55 -5.99 -1.33
CA ALA A 258 21.78 -7.44 -1.19
C ALA A 258 22.59 -8.03 -2.36
N ASP A 259 22.25 -7.60 -3.58
CA ASP A 259 22.85 -8.05 -4.83
C ASP A 259 23.73 -6.96 -5.47
N SER A 260 24.18 -6.00 -4.67
CA SER A 260 25.14 -4.99 -5.14
C SER A 260 26.52 -5.62 -5.26
N ASP A 261 27.06 -5.64 -6.48
CA ASP A 261 28.45 -6.05 -6.75
C ASP A 261 29.47 -4.94 -6.43
N THR A 262 29.02 -3.77 -5.97
CA THR A 262 29.88 -2.64 -5.63
C THR A 262 30.09 -2.52 -4.12
N SER A 263 31.21 -1.92 -3.73
CA SER A 263 31.57 -1.67 -2.33
C SER A 263 31.45 -0.18 -1.94
N ASP A 264 30.60 0.56 -2.62
CA ASP A 264 30.36 1.99 -2.41
C ASP A 264 28.93 2.29 -1.92
N ASN A 265 28.25 1.27 -1.39
CA ASN A 265 26.88 1.40 -0.92
C ASN A 265 26.81 2.23 0.36
N THR A 266 25.80 3.09 0.45
CA THR A 266 25.52 3.92 1.62
C THR A 266 24.02 4.05 1.86
N LEU A 267 23.58 3.74 3.07
CA LEU A 267 22.22 4.04 3.54
C LEU A 267 22.28 5.11 4.63
N ILE A 268 21.56 6.20 4.39
CA ILE A 268 21.40 7.32 5.31
C ILE A 268 20.02 7.20 5.95
N PHE A 269 19.97 6.90 7.24
CA PHE A 269 18.74 6.82 8.01
C PHE A 269 18.51 8.11 8.80
N LEU A 270 17.36 8.76 8.56
CA LEU A 270 16.89 9.92 9.32
C LEU A 270 15.73 9.50 10.22
N ASN A 271 15.96 9.50 11.53
CA ASN A 271 14.91 9.31 12.52
C ASN A 271 14.25 10.65 12.84
N THR A 272 13.06 10.87 12.30
CA THR A 272 12.27 12.09 12.51
C THR A 272 11.65 12.21 13.91
N ALA A 273 11.67 11.12 14.70
CA ALA A 273 11.26 11.16 16.10
C ALA A 273 12.32 11.82 17.00
N THR A 274 13.60 11.61 16.67
CA THR A 274 14.75 12.05 17.49
C THR A 274 15.59 13.12 16.82
N ASP A 275 15.30 13.44 15.55
CA ASP A 275 16.06 14.36 14.70
C ASP A 275 17.52 13.96 14.52
N LYS A 276 17.78 12.65 14.43
CA LYS A 276 19.13 12.10 14.32
C LYS A 276 19.32 11.26 13.08
N PHE A 277 20.54 11.31 12.56
CA PHE A 277 21.04 10.49 11.49
C PHE A 277 21.80 9.28 12.02
N THR A 278 21.58 8.14 11.37
CA THR A 278 22.38 6.92 11.46
C THR A 278 22.82 6.54 10.05
N VAL A 279 24.07 6.16 9.86
CA VAL A 279 24.60 5.80 8.53
C VAL A 279 25.20 4.41 8.58
N VAL A 280 24.91 3.62 7.55
CA VAL A 280 25.61 2.36 7.27
C VAL A 280 26.21 2.49 5.86
N THR A 281 27.50 2.21 5.73
CA THR A 281 28.22 2.39 4.47
C THR A 281 29.37 1.38 4.34
N ASP A 282 29.64 0.94 3.12
CA ASP A 282 30.83 0.13 2.79
C ASP A 282 32.09 0.99 2.60
N LEU A 283 31.93 2.31 2.50
CA LEU A 283 33.04 3.23 2.29
C LEU A 283 33.87 3.41 3.58
N THR A 284 35.19 3.43 3.41
CA THR A 284 36.13 3.80 4.49
C THR A 284 36.26 5.33 4.56
N LYS A 285 35.19 6.00 4.99
CA LYS A 285 35.14 7.45 5.25
C LYS A 285 34.81 7.71 6.72
N ASP A 286 35.54 8.60 7.39
CA ASP A 286 35.14 9.10 8.71
C ASP A 286 34.11 10.21 8.55
N TYR A 287 32.87 9.93 8.96
CA TYR A 287 31.72 10.80 8.82
C TYR A 287 31.17 11.31 10.16
N GLU A 288 31.87 11.10 11.29
CA GLU A 288 31.33 11.45 12.61
C GLU A 288 31.02 12.95 12.73
N ASN A 289 31.94 13.81 12.29
CA ASN A 289 31.74 15.26 12.27
C ASN A 289 30.61 15.67 11.34
N GLN A 290 30.45 14.97 10.21
CA GLN A 290 29.38 15.23 9.26
C GLN A 290 28.01 14.88 9.86
N ILE A 291 27.88 13.73 10.52
CA ILE A 291 26.66 13.35 11.27
C ILE A 291 26.33 14.41 12.33
N GLN A 292 27.31 14.88 13.10
CA GLN A 292 27.05 15.91 14.11
C GLN A 292 26.53 17.22 13.50
N SER A 293 27.05 17.61 12.33
CA SER A 293 26.57 18.78 11.59
C SER A 293 25.13 18.59 11.09
N CYS A 294 24.85 17.45 10.44
CA CYS A 294 23.52 17.10 9.95
C CYS A 294 22.49 16.98 11.08
N ASN A 295 22.87 16.44 12.24
CA ASN A 295 21.98 16.37 13.42
C ASN A 295 21.59 17.76 13.94
N LYS A 296 22.48 18.76 13.85
CA LYS A 296 22.14 20.15 14.22
C LYS A 296 21.11 20.74 13.25
N LEU A 297 21.26 20.46 11.95
CA LEU A 297 20.29 20.88 10.93
C LEU A 297 18.94 20.19 11.13
N ALA A 298 18.93 18.88 11.37
CA ALA A 298 17.71 18.12 11.64
C ALA A 298 17.01 18.57 12.93
N ALA A 299 17.74 18.88 14.00
CA ALA A 299 17.17 19.43 15.23
C ALA A 299 16.49 20.81 15.01
N ALA A 300 16.94 21.56 14.00
CA ALA A 300 16.30 22.79 13.54
C ALA A 300 15.19 22.55 12.50
N LYS A 301 14.82 21.28 12.25
CA LYS A 301 13.84 20.83 11.23
C LYS A 301 14.23 21.15 9.79
N ASN A 302 15.51 21.40 9.53
CA ASN A 302 16.05 21.58 8.18
C ASN A 302 16.49 20.23 7.59
N TYR A 303 15.55 19.29 7.46
CA TYR A 303 15.85 17.92 7.05
C TYR A 303 16.43 17.83 5.63
N THR A 304 15.87 18.58 4.68
CA THR A 304 16.36 18.57 3.29
C THR A 304 17.83 18.97 3.23
N GLU A 305 18.20 20.09 3.84
CA GLU A 305 19.59 20.56 3.83
C GLU A 305 20.53 19.63 4.60
N ALA A 306 20.04 18.98 5.67
CA ALA A 306 20.80 17.96 6.37
C ALA A 306 21.09 16.74 5.47
N CYS A 307 20.07 16.26 4.73
CA CYS A 307 20.21 15.16 3.78
C CYS A 307 21.13 15.54 2.62
N LYS A 308 20.94 16.71 1.99
CA LYS A 308 21.84 17.20 0.92
C LYS A 308 23.29 17.21 1.38
N SER A 309 23.56 17.79 2.55
CA SER A 309 24.90 17.86 3.11
C SER A 309 25.51 16.47 3.34
N MET A 310 24.72 15.51 3.82
CA MET A 310 25.18 14.13 4.02
C MET A 310 25.45 13.41 2.69
N ILE A 311 24.57 13.55 1.70
CA ILE A 311 24.74 12.95 0.37
C ILE A 311 26.01 13.49 -0.27
N THR A 312 26.17 14.81 -0.32
CA THR A 312 27.36 15.46 -0.90
C THR A 312 28.65 14.92 -0.30
N PHE A 313 28.71 14.75 1.03
CA PHE A 313 29.87 14.16 1.71
C PHE A 313 30.22 12.75 1.22
N PHE A 314 29.22 11.92 0.91
CA PHE A 314 29.47 10.56 0.41
C PHE A 314 29.76 10.53 -1.09
N VAL A 315 29.23 11.48 -1.86
CA VAL A 315 29.45 11.60 -3.30
C VAL A 315 30.85 12.14 -3.66
N GLU A 316 31.38 13.09 -2.89
CA GLU A 316 32.71 13.72 -3.10
C GLU A 316 33.88 12.87 -2.60
#